data_AF-A0A3D3VXQ2-F1
#
_entry.id   AF-A0A3D3VXQ2-F1
#
_cell.length_a   1.000
_cell.length_b   1.000
_cell.length_c   1.000
_cell.angle_alpha   90.00
_cell.angle_beta   90.00
_cell.angle_gamma   90.00
#
_symmetry.space_group_name_H-M   'P 1'
#
loop_
_entity.id
_entity.type
_entity.pdbx_description
1 polymer ?
#
loop_
_entity_poly.entity_id
_entity_poly.type
_entity_poly.pdbx_seq_one_letter_code
_entity_poly.pdbx_strand_id
1 'polypeptide(L)'
;MFYRKDKELIFSRKQEILTAFLALACLLLFAFFPAEEALEKITSSFIFLFVLPALYIKLILRKKMADFGWKLGEWKPGLVFSAAYLAASAII
;
A
#
# COMPACT_ATOMS: atom_id res chain seq x y z
N MET A 1 30.84 12.90 10.38
CA MET A 1 30.28 11.90 9.44
C MET A 1 29.57 10.71 10.13
N PHE A 2 29.64 10.56 11.46
CA PHE A 2 29.02 9.46 12.21
C PHE A 2 27.50 9.58 12.47
N TYR A 3 26.94 10.80 12.42
CA TYR A 3 25.56 11.14 12.82
C TYR A 3 24.45 10.76 11.81
N ARG A 4 24.81 10.18 10.65
CA ARG A 4 23.85 9.77 9.60
C ARG A 4 23.45 8.31 9.70
N LYS A 5 24.32 7.45 10.21
CA LYS A 5 24.19 5.99 10.11
C LYS A 5 23.21 5.43 11.15
N ASP A 6 23.20 6.04 12.33
CA ASP A 6 22.30 5.79 13.45
C ASP A 6 20.84 6.16 13.14
N LYS A 7 20.60 7.31 12.50
CA LYS A 7 19.24 7.71 12.10
C LYS A 7 18.62 6.79 11.05
N GLU A 8 19.40 6.34 10.06
CA GLU A 8 18.90 5.38 9.07
C GLU A 8 18.62 4.01 9.69
N LEU A 9 19.49 3.52 10.58
CA LEU A 9 19.28 2.24 11.28
C LEU A 9 18.03 2.27 12.18
N ILE A 10 17.78 3.37 12.90
CA ILE A 10 16.58 3.51 13.74
C ILE A 10 15.31 3.60 12.87
N PHE A 11 15.41 4.23 11.69
CA PHE A 11 14.29 4.33 10.77
C PHE A 11 13.93 2.95 10.17
N SER A 12 14.91 2.18 9.71
CA SER A 12 14.69 0.83 9.18
C SER A 12 14.11 -0.12 10.23
N ARG A 13 14.64 -0.12 11.46
CA ARG A 13 14.10 -1.00 12.53
C ARG A 13 12.65 -0.69 12.89
N LYS A 14 12.25 0.60 12.85
CA LYS A 14 10.86 1.00 13.08
C LYS A 14 9.94 0.53 11.96
N GLN A 15 10.40 0.59 10.71
CA GLN A 15 9.63 0.08 9.57
C GLN A 15 9.47 -1.43 9.65
N GLU A 16 10.53 -2.18 9.97
CA GLU A 16 10.47 -3.63 10.15
C GLU A 16 9.47 -4.04 11.23
N ILE A 17 9.49 -3.38 12.40
CA ILE A 17 8.56 -3.65 13.51
C ILE A 17 7.12 -3.33 13.10
N LEU A 18 6.89 -2.21 12.40
CA LEU A 18 5.54 -1.83 11.97
C LEU A 18 4.99 -2.76 10.89
N THR A 19 5.84 -3.20 9.95
CA THR A 19 5.45 -4.18 8.93
C THR A 19 5.16 -5.53 9.55
N ALA A 20 5.98 -5.99 10.51
CA ALA A 20 5.73 -7.21 11.26
C ALA A 20 4.42 -7.12 12.07
N PHE A 21 4.16 -5.97 12.71
CA PHE A 21 2.93 -5.72 13.45
C PHE A 21 1.70 -5.72 12.53
N LEU A 22 1.78 -5.06 11.36
CA LEU A 22 0.68 -5.04 10.40
C LEU A 22 0.42 -6.44 9.82
N ALA A 23 1.47 -7.21 9.52
CA ALA A 23 1.35 -8.59 9.08
C ALA A 23 0.66 -9.46 10.14
N LEU A 24 1.04 -9.32 11.41
CA LEU A 24 0.39 -9.99 12.55
C LEU A 24 -1.08 -9.59 12.69
N ALA A 25 -1.39 -8.29 12.61
CA ALA A 25 -2.76 -7.80 12.67
C ALA A 25 -3.61 -8.34 11.51
N CYS A 26 -3.04 -8.43 10.31
CA CYS A 26 -3.70 -8.97 9.14
C CYS A 26 -3.96 -10.48 9.26
N LEU A 27 -2.99 -11.23 9.81
CA LEU A 27 -3.10 -12.66 10.07
C LEU A 27 -4.14 -12.97 11.16
N LEU A 28 -4.19 -12.14 12.20
CA LEU A 28 -5.25 -12.20 13.22
C LEU A 28 -6.62 -11.90 12.61
N LEU A 29 -6.75 -10.85 11.80
CA LEU A 29 -8.00 -10.56 11.11
C LEU A 29 -8.45 -11.76 10.26
N PHE A 30 -7.54 -12.37 9.49
CA PHE A 30 -7.86 -13.54 8.68
C PHE A 30 -8.27 -14.75 9.51
N ALA A 31 -7.67 -14.96 10.68
CA ALA A 31 -8.02 -16.05 11.58
C ALA A 31 -9.36 -15.84 12.30
N PHE A 32 -9.71 -14.59 12.64
CA PHE A 32 -10.96 -14.26 13.35
C PHE A 32 -12.16 -13.99 12.42
N PHE A 33 -11.91 -13.59 11.15
CA PHE A 33 -12.93 -13.40 10.12
C PHE A 33 -12.79 -14.47 9.02
N PRO A 34 -13.27 -15.71 9.26
CA PRO A 34 -13.45 -16.67 8.18
C PRO A 34 -14.58 -16.19 7.27
N ALA A 35 -14.23 -15.68 6.09
CA ALA A 35 -15.18 -15.20 5.10
C ALA A 35 -15.90 -16.39 4.41
N GLU A 36 -16.89 -16.96 5.08
CA GLU A 36 -17.70 -18.08 4.55
C GLU A 36 -18.78 -17.58 3.57
N GLU A 37 -19.29 -16.36 3.80
CA GLU A 37 -20.36 -15.75 3.03
C GLU A 37 -19.84 -14.88 1.87
N ALA A 38 -20.56 -14.81 0.76
CA ALA A 38 -20.13 -14.10 -0.45
C ALA A 38 -19.89 -12.59 -0.22
N LEU A 39 -20.67 -11.97 0.67
CA LEU A 39 -20.54 -10.54 1.03
C LEU A 39 -19.31 -10.26 1.89
N GLU A 40 -18.95 -11.17 2.80
CA GLU A 40 -17.72 -11.05 3.60
C GLU A 40 -16.48 -11.24 2.72
N LYS A 41 -16.53 -12.14 1.74
CA LYS A 41 -15.41 -12.36 0.83
C LYS A 41 -15.12 -11.13 -0.03
N ILE A 42 -16.15 -10.44 -0.51
CA ILE A 42 -16.02 -9.19 -1.27
C ILE A 42 -15.47 -8.08 -0.36
N THR A 43 -16.02 -7.94 0.84
CA THR A 43 -15.62 -6.90 1.78
C THR A 43 -14.18 -7.09 2.26
N SER A 44 -13.78 -8.32 2.59
CA SER A 44 -12.42 -8.69 2.97
C SER A 44 -11.43 -8.41 1.83
N SER A 45 -11.79 -8.78 0.59
CA SER A 45 -10.96 -8.49 -0.59
C SER A 45 -10.80 -6.99 -0.82
N PHE A 46 -11.87 -6.20 -0.64
CA PHE A 46 -11.82 -4.75 -0.79
C PHE A 46 -10.94 -4.09 0.29
N ILE A 47 -11.07 -4.55 1.54
CA ILE A 47 -10.22 -4.09 2.64
C ILE A 47 -8.75 -4.43 2.37
N PHE A 48 -8.46 -5.64 1.88
CA PHE A 48 -7.10 -6.06 1.59
C PHE A 48 -6.48 -5.27 0.42
N LEU A 49 -7.27 -4.98 -0.61
CA LEU A 49 -6.80 -4.31 -1.83
C LEU A 49 -6.65 -2.79 -1.68
N PHE A 50 -7.53 -2.13 -0.91
CA PHE A 50 -7.54 -0.67 -0.80
C PHE A 50 -7.18 -0.18 0.61
N VAL A 51 -7.82 -0.73 1.64
CA VAL A 51 -7.67 -0.22 3.01
C VAL A 51 -6.30 -0.58 3.57
N LEU A 52 -5.84 -1.82 3.38
CA LEU A 52 -4.55 -2.30 3.88
C LEU A 52 -3.36 -1.51 3.29
N PRO A 53 -3.23 -1.33 1.96
CA PRO A 53 -2.16 -0.50 1.40
C PRO A 53 -2.31 0.98 1.75
N ALA A 54 -3.52 1.54 1.78
CA ALA A 54 -3.72 2.93 2.20
C ALA A 54 -3.30 3.15 3.67
N LEU A 55 -3.60 2.18 4.53
CA LEU A 55 -3.21 2.19 5.93
C LEU A 55 -1.69 2.04 6.08
N TYR A 56 -1.07 1.14 5.31
CA TYR A 56 0.40 0.98 5.26
C TYR A 56 1.09 2.28 4.84
N ILE A 57 0.64 2.92 3.76
CA ILE A 57 1.22 4.17 3.26
C ILE A 57 1.10 5.29 4.30
N LYS A 58 -0.07 5.39 4.95
CA LYS A 58 -0.38 6.45 5.91
C LYS A 58 0.33 6.25 7.26
N LEU A 59 0.32 5.04 7.82
CA LEU A 59 0.90 4.74 9.14
C LEU A 59 2.40 4.48 9.09
N ILE A 60 2.86 3.65 8.14
CA ILE A 60 4.23 3.13 8.12
C ILE A 60 5.14 4.05 7.34
N LEU A 61 4.70 4.46 6.15
CA LEU A 61 5.50 5.35 5.32
C LEU A 61 5.39 6.82 5.71
N ARG A 62 4.29 7.23 6.38
CA ARG A 62 3.91 8.64 6.60
C ARG A 62 4.07 9.51 5.34
N LYS A 63 3.96 8.89 4.17
CA LYS A 63 4.05 9.59 2.89
C LYS A 63 2.66 10.01 2.46
N LYS A 64 2.60 11.03 1.62
CA LYS A 64 1.33 11.45 1.05
C LYS A 64 0.91 10.39 0.05
N MET A 65 -0.37 10.00 0.05
CA MET A 65 -0.92 9.07 -0.97
C MET A 65 -0.68 9.58 -2.40
N ALA A 66 -0.49 10.90 -2.54
CA ALA A 66 -0.03 11.57 -3.75
C ALA A 66 1.30 11.01 -4.31
N ASP A 67 2.23 10.57 -3.46
CA ASP A 67 3.51 9.99 -3.89
C ASP A 67 3.36 8.56 -4.45
N PHE A 68 2.19 7.94 -4.26
CA PHE A 68 1.85 6.58 -4.71
C PHE A 68 0.84 6.59 -5.87
N GLY A 69 0.77 7.68 -6.64
CA GLY A 69 -0.10 7.81 -7.80
C GLY A 69 -1.49 8.36 -7.50
N TRP A 70 -1.84 8.56 -6.22
CA TRP A 70 -3.10 9.21 -5.82
C TRP A 70 -2.99 10.75 -5.85
N LYS A 71 -2.44 11.28 -6.94
CA LYS A 71 -2.38 12.73 -7.20
C LYS A 71 -3.67 13.16 -7.89
N LEU A 72 -4.63 13.67 -7.11
CA LEU A 72 -5.90 14.19 -7.65
C LEU A 72 -5.75 15.40 -8.59
N GLY A 73 -4.59 16.07 -8.61
CA GLY A 73 -4.37 17.30 -9.38
C GLY A 73 -3.91 17.12 -10.83
N GLU A 74 -3.25 16.02 -11.16
CA GLU A 74 -2.59 15.80 -12.48
C GLU A 74 -3.03 14.47 -13.11
N TRP A 75 -4.29 14.07 -12.91
CA TRP A 75 -4.83 12.81 -13.42
C TRP A 75 -4.90 12.75 -14.95
N LYS A 76 -5.03 13.90 -15.62
CA LYS A 76 -5.09 14.01 -17.09
C LYS A 76 -3.82 13.48 -17.78
N PRO A 77 -2.60 13.97 -17.48
CA PRO A 77 -1.39 13.41 -18.07
C PRO A 77 -1.20 11.95 -17.66
N GLY A 78 -1.49 11.58 -16.42
CA GLY A 78 -1.40 10.18 -15.96
C GLY A 78 -2.27 9.21 -16.77
N LEU A 79 -3.51 9.62 -17.09
CA LEU A 79 -4.43 8.83 -17.92
C LEU A 79 -3.96 8.70 -19.37
N VAL A 80 -3.38 9.77 -19.93
CA VAL A 80 -2.85 9.75 -21.30
C VAL A 80 -1.64 8.82 -21.39
N PHE A 81 -0.73 8.86 -20.41
CA PHE A 81 0.42 7.95 -20.37
C PHE A 81 -0.02 6.51 -20.16
N SER A 82 -0.93 6.21 -19.23
CA SER A 82 -1.41 4.85 -19.02
C SER A 82 -2.12 4.29 -20.26
N ALA A 83 -2.91 5.10 -20.96
CA ALA A 83 -3.51 4.72 -22.25
C ALA A 83 -2.46 4.47 -23.34
N ALA A 84 -1.43 5.32 -23.43
CA ALA A 84 -0.33 5.14 -24.38
C ALA A 84 0.47 3.86 -24.13
N TYR A 85 0.77 3.54 -22.87
CA TYR A 85 1.44 2.28 -22.50
C TYR A 85 0.59 1.05 -22.82
N LEU A 86 -0.73 1.13 -22.58
CA LEU A 86 -1.65 0.04 -22.88
C LEU A 86 -1.74 -0.22 -24.39
N ALA A 87 -1.77 0.85 -25.19
CA ALA A 87 -1.70 0.75 -26.65
C ALA A 87 -0.35 0.16 -27.11
N ALA A 88 0.77 0.60 -26.52
CA ALA A 88 2.09 0.07 -26.84
C ALA A 88 2.23 -1.42 -26.50
N SER A 89 1.69 -1.86 -25.35
CA SER A 89 1.72 -3.27 -24.95
C SER A 89 0.84 -4.18 -25.81
N ALA A 90 -0.13 -3.63 -26.55
CA ALA A 90 -0.98 -4.41 -27.44
C ALA A 90 -0.35 -4.65 -28.83
N ILE A 91 0.74 -3.93 -29.14
CA ILE A 91 1.46 -4.00 -30.41
C ILE A 91 2.75 -4.84 -30.28
N ILE A 92 3.24 -5.03 -29.04
CA ILE A 92 4.34 -5.93 -28.66
C ILE A 92 3.78 -7.30 -28.31
#